data_AF-C3JB02-F1
#
_entry.id   AF-C3JB02-F1
#
_cell.length_a   1.000
_cell.length_b   1.000
_cell.length_c   1.000
_cell.angle_alpha   90.00
_cell.angle_beta   90.00
_cell.angle_gamma   90.00
#
_symmetry.space_group_name_H-M   'P 1'
#
loop_
_entity.id
_entity.type
_entity.pdbx_description
1 polymer ?
#
loop_
_entity_poly.entity_id
_entity_poly.type
_entity_poly.pdbx_seq_one_letter_code
_entity_poly.pdbx_strand_id
1 'polypeptide(L)'
;MSQNTIFNCTSRGMARLSVILLLQSLAFSLLAQNTNSVGINTGNSPVDPSAIMEVKADTPGSSTKKGFLPPRVELKNQRDKRTVPITVGTEAKAMLVYNTKDTYDFVWKHVYADNYYYWLGDRWERMVYTPLVYEAVIPREFYVEGKTKQEFTTQQLNPPHSHGKVNGIDLPLKFTEEPVLNRGNIFTKLDNENFRVNVTGTYDVSAFVHYNPFATKIVEKPVPSEPEVTYHKRAFLNLKIQRQASRAAVWEDLVVVRAAWGFDAGGFLKTATINAVAVRLSSGDKIRLVIQSPYKNSSQGYGIEKPYTGTDADHPVARGFRALLLDFNL
;
A
#
# COMPACT_ATOMS: atom_id res chain seq x y z
N MET A 1 31.96 58.52 -82.41
CA MET A 1 30.98 58.68 -81.32
C MET A 1 30.57 57.31 -80.84
N SER A 2 30.57 57.12 -79.51
CA SER A 2 29.76 56.17 -78.76
C SER A 2 30.07 54.66 -78.79
N GLN A 3 30.35 54.13 -77.59
CA GLN A 3 29.94 52.82 -77.05
C GLN A 3 30.65 51.58 -77.65
N ASN A 4 31.13 50.59 -76.89
CA ASN A 4 30.79 50.13 -75.55
C ASN A 4 32.06 49.64 -74.84
N THR A 5 32.32 50.12 -73.62
CA THR A 5 33.17 49.43 -72.66
C THR A 5 32.39 48.22 -72.15
N ILE A 6 32.32 47.16 -72.96
CA ILE A 6 31.99 45.83 -72.45
C ILE A 6 33.16 45.48 -71.54
N PHE A 7 32.90 45.29 -70.25
CA PHE A 7 33.86 44.79 -69.28
C PHE A 7 34.49 43.52 -69.85
N ASN A 8 35.66 43.67 -70.47
CA ASN A 8 36.41 42.57 -71.01
C ASN A 8 37.08 41.95 -69.79
N CYS A 9 36.35 41.04 -69.15
CA CYS A 9 36.81 40.32 -67.98
C CYS A 9 37.96 39.43 -68.43
N THR A 10 39.17 39.98 -68.38
CA THR A 10 40.38 39.28 -68.79
C THR A 10 40.45 37.95 -68.03
N SER A 11 40.83 36.88 -68.70
CA SER A 11 40.85 35.52 -68.13
C SER A 11 41.61 35.45 -66.79
N ARG A 12 42.59 36.34 -66.59
CA ARG A 12 43.33 36.53 -65.34
C ARG A 12 42.52 37.16 -64.20
N GLY A 13 41.60 38.09 -64.50
CA GLY A 13 40.68 38.69 -63.53
C GLY A 13 39.55 37.72 -63.12
N MET A 14 38.95 37.03 -64.09
CA MET A 14 37.96 35.96 -63.84
C MET A 14 38.58 34.79 -63.07
N ALA A 15 39.80 34.36 -63.43
CA ALA A 15 40.48 33.28 -62.72
C ALA A 15 40.77 33.62 -61.25
N ARG A 16 41.11 34.88 -60.93
CA ARG A 16 41.37 35.32 -59.54
C ARG A 16 40.09 35.41 -58.71
N LEU A 17 38.99 35.89 -59.29
CA LEU A 17 37.70 35.98 -58.60
C LEU A 17 37.10 34.59 -58.33
N SER A 18 37.20 33.68 -59.31
CA SER A 18 36.74 32.29 -59.17
C SER A 18 37.52 31.51 -58.11
N VAL A 19 38.83 31.76 -57.97
CA VAL A 19 39.66 31.11 -56.95
C VAL A 19 39.30 31.58 -55.53
N ILE A 20 39.00 32.87 -55.34
CA ILE A 20 38.62 33.43 -54.02
C ILE A 20 37.25 32.90 -53.56
N LEU A 21 36.27 32.82 -54.48
CA LEU A 21 34.94 32.26 -54.18
C LEU A 21 35.01 30.76 -53.85
N LEU A 22 35.86 30.01 -54.55
CA LEU A 22 36.09 28.59 -54.24
C LEU A 22 36.68 28.42 -52.83
N LEU A 23 37.69 29.22 -52.48
CA LEU A 23 38.32 29.19 -51.16
C LEU A 23 37.36 29.56 -50.03
N GLN A 24 36.44 30.52 -50.25
CA GLN A 24 35.41 30.86 -49.28
C GLN A 24 34.35 29.75 -49.13
N SER A 25 33.89 29.12 -50.22
CA SER A 25 32.95 28.00 -50.13
C SER A 25 33.54 26.78 -49.42
N LEU A 26 34.85 26.54 -49.57
CA LEU A 26 35.55 25.46 -48.89
C LEU A 26 35.67 25.73 -47.38
N ALA A 27 35.89 26.99 -46.98
CA ALA A 27 35.93 27.40 -45.58
C ALA A 27 34.58 27.29 -44.86
N PHE A 28 33.47 27.64 -45.53
CA PHE A 28 32.11 27.50 -44.96
C PHE A 28 31.67 26.03 -44.85
N SER A 29 32.12 25.17 -45.76
CA SER A 29 31.82 23.73 -45.73
C SER A 29 32.56 22.99 -44.61
N LEU A 30 33.74 23.48 -44.19
CA LEU A 30 34.50 22.92 -43.06
C LEU A 30 33.88 23.26 -41.68
N LEU A 31 33.08 24.31 -41.59
CA LEU A 31 32.49 24.80 -40.32
C LEU A 31 31.08 24.24 -40.04
N ALA A 32 30.48 23.51 -40.98
CA ALA A 32 29.07 23.09 -40.93
C ALA A 32 28.85 21.57 -40.83
N GLN A 33 29.59 20.86 -39.97
CA GLN A 33 29.36 19.42 -39.73
C GLN A 33 28.53 19.15 -38.46
N ASN A 34 27.27 18.75 -38.67
CA ASN A 34 26.35 17.91 -37.87
C ASN A 34 26.34 18.01 -36.32
N THR A 35 25.25 18.54 -35.73
CA THR A 35 24.96 18.60 -34.28
C THR A 35 24.15 17.42 -33.71
N ASN A 36 24.43 16.19 -34.14
CA ASN A 36 23.86 14.98 -33.50
C ASN A 36 25.02 14.06 -33.13
N SER A 37 25.58 14.19 -31.93
CA SER A 37 26.76 13.42 -31.55
C SER A 37 26.55 12.60 -30.27
N VAL A 38 26.80 11.29 -30.38
CA VAL A 38 27.11 10.43 -29.24
C VAL A 38 28.63 10.23 -29.27
N GLY A 39 29.31 10.56 -28.18
CA GLY A 39 30.76 10.46 -28.12
C GLY A 39 31.25 9.05 -27.93
N ILE A 40 32.02 8.54 -28.88
CA ILE A 40 32.73 7.27 -28.75
C ILE A 40 34.21 7.51 -29.07
N ASN A 41 35.05 7.46 -28.04
CA ASN A 41 36.52 7.50 -28.11
C ASN A 41 37.15 8.80 -28.69
N THR A 42 36.86 9.97 -28.11
CA THR A 42 37.02 11.25 -28.81
C THR A 42 38.31 12.04 -28.59
N GLY A 43 39.34 11.50 -27.94
CA GLY A 43 40.67 12.15 -27.89
C GLY A 43 40.61 13.64 -27.49
N ASN A 44 41.37 14.50 -28.20
CA ASN A 44 41.54 15.91 -27.82
C ASN A 44 40.44 16.86 -28.36
N SER A 45 39.20 16.59 -27.93
CA SER A 45 38.00 17.47 -27.92
C SER A 45 36.96 17.19 -29.01
N PRO A 46 35.78 17.82 -28.93
CA PRO A 46 34.83 17.82 -27.83
C PRO A 46 33.53 17.11 -28.29
N VAL A 47 32.96 16.26 -27.43
CA VAL A 47 31.67 15.61 -27.69
C VAL A 47 30.56 16.38 -27.00
N ASP A 48 29.47 16.47 -27.76
CA ASP A 48 28.14 16.99 -27.49
C ASP A 48 27.92 17.83 -26.20
N PRO A 49 27.49 19.10 -26.38
CA PRO A 49 27.08 20.03 -25.32
C PRO A 49 25.96 19.57 -24.36
N SER A 50 25.23 18.48 -24.60
CA SER A 50 24.48 17.75 -23.56
C SER A 50 24.14 16.31 -23.98
N ALA A 51 25.01 15.67 -24.75
CA ALA A 51 24.97 14.32 -25.32
C ALA A 51 23.67 13.51 -25.14
N ILE A 52 23.01 13.21 -26.27
CA ILE A 52 21.70 12.54 -26.27
C ILE A 52 21.75 11.24 -27.09
N MET A 53 21.14 10.18 -26.54
CA MET A 53 21.14 8.81 -27.04
C MET A 53 19.71 8.38 -27.42
N GLU A 54 19.52 7.84 -28.62
CA GLU A 54 18.21 7.42 -29.12
C GLU A 54 18.28 5.98 -29.64
N VAL A 55 17.28 5.16 -29.31
CA VAL A 55 17.16 3.79 -29.81
C VAL A 55 15.78 3.59 -30.43
N LYS A 56 15.72 3.14 -31.71
CA LYS A 56 14.82 2.07 -32.26
C LYS A 56 14.68 2.07 -33.81
N ALA A 57 15.12 1.03 -34.56
CA ALA A 57 14.27 0.19 -35.44
C ALA A 57 14.99 -0.90 -36.30
N ASP A 58 14.27 -1.91 -36.81
CA ASP A 58 14.79 -3.20 -37.33
C ASP A 58 15.49 -3.18 -38.70
N THR A 59 15.36 -2.09 -39.45
CA THR A 59 16.07 -1.78 -40.70
C THR A 59 16.03 -0.25 -40.89
N PRO A 60 16.98 0.42 -41.56
CA PRO A 60 16.82 1.83 -41.90
C PRO A 60 15.54 2.02 -42.75
N GLY A 61 14.54 2.76 -42.25
CA GLY A 61 13.21 2.87 -42.86
C GLY A 61 12.17 1.82 -42.40
N SER A 62 12.51 0.96 -41.44
CA SER A 62 11.59 -0.02 -40.83
C SER A 62 10.83 0.58 -39.64
N SER A 63 9.60 0.11 -39.42
CA SER A 63 8.69 0.58 -38.38
C SER A 63 8.76 -0.20 -37.05
N THR A 64 9.59 -1.26 -36.92
CA THR A 64 9.67 -2.09 -35.69
C THR A 64 10.92 -1.78 -34.87
N LYS A 65 10.83 -1.82 -33.53
CA LYS A 65 11.62 -0.97 -32.61
C LYS A 65 12.59 -1.80 -31.67
N LYS A 66 13.95 -1.66 -31.71
CA LYS A 66 15.04 -2.22 -30.80
C LYS A 66 15.41 -1.54 -29.43
N GLY A 67 16.11 -2.19 -28.48
CA GLY A 67 16.48 -1.59 -27.15
C GLY A 67 17.97 -1.22 -26.98
N PHE A 68 18.33 -0.46 -25.94
CA PHE A 68 19.72 -0.27 -25.50
C PHE A 68 20.15 -1.44 -24.62
N LEU A 69 21.34 -1.98 -24.86
CA LEU A 69 21.95 -3.00 -24.02
C LEU A 69 23.23 -2.43 -23.37
N PRO A 70 23.23 -2.09 -22.07
CA PRO A 70 24.43 -1.58 -21.41
C PRO A 70 25.50 -2.66 -21.24
N PRO A 71 26.74 -2.28 -20.91
CA PRO A 71 27.80 -3.23 -20.61
C PRO A 71 27.38 -4.27 -19.57
N ARG A 72 27.62 -5.54 -19.91
CA ARG A 72 27.37 -6.68 -19.03
C ARG A 72 28.67 -7.04 -18.32
N VAL A 73 28.66 -6.97 -17.00
CA VAL A 73 29.87 -7.08 -16.17
C VAL A 73 29.64 -8.04 -15.01
N GLU A 74 30.72 -8.62 -14.49
CA GLU A 74 30.71 -9.41 -13.26
C GLU A 74 31.31 -8.58 -12.11
N LEU A 75 30.54 -7.63 -11.59
CA LEU A 75 30.96 -6.84 -10.42
C LEU A 75 31.32 -7.79 -9.27
N LYS A 76 32.41 -7.50 -8.55
CA LYS A 76 32.91 -8.33 -7.44
C LYS A 76 32.34 -7.94 -6.08
N ASN A 77 31.88 -6.70 -5.93
CA ASN A 77 31.14 -6.16 -4.78
C ASN A 77 30.62 -4.74 -5.12
N GLN A 78 29.95 -4.08 -4.18
CA GLN A 78 29.42 -2.73 -4.40
C GLN A 78 30.50 -1.65 -4.56
N ARG A 79 31.74 -1.89 -4.14
CA ARG A 79 32.85 -0.93 -4.28
C ARG A 79 33.85 -1.31 -5.37
N ASP A 80 33.47 -2.21 -6.26
CA ASP A 80 34.35 -2.69 -7.31
C ASP A 80 34.66 -1.60 -8.34
N LYS A 81 35.87 -1.04 -8.25
CA LYS A 81 36.44 -0.08 -9.21
C LYS A 81 37.36 -0.73 -10.25
N ARG A 82 37.49 -2.06 -10.23
CA ARG A 82 38.43 -2.82 -11.10
C ARG A 82 37.73 -3.42 -12.30
N THR A 83 36.55 -4.02 -12.11
CA THR A 83 35.79 -4.63 -13.21
C THR A 83 35.31 -3.58 -14.22
N VAL A 84 34.95 -2.41 -13.73
CA VAL A 84 34.80 -1.19 -14.53
C VAL A 84 35.88 -0.23 -14.03
N PRO A 85 36.95 0.01 -14.80
CA PRO A 85 38.07 0.82 -14.34
C PRO A 85 37.63 2.25 -14.00
N ILE A 86 37.65 2.58 -12.70
CA ILE A 86 37.31 3.91 -12.18
C ILE A 86 38.56 4.48 -11.50
N THR A 87 39.23 5.39 -12.20
CA THR A 87 40.40 6.10 -11.65
C THR A 87 39.94 7.23 -10.74
N VAL A 88 40.60 7.37 -9.59
CA VAL A 88 40.36 8.46 -8.64
C VAL A 88 40.61 9.80 -9.36
N GLY A 89 39.61 10.69 -9.35
CA GLY A 89 39.66 11.99 -10.03
C GLY A 89 39.01 12.03 -11.43
N THR A 90 38.62 10.87 -12.00
CA THR A 90 37.89 10.79 -13.28
C THR A 90 36.57 10.00 -13.13
N GLU A 91 35.96 10.06 -11.94
CA GLU A 91 34.80 9.24 -11.59
C GLU A 91 33.55 9.69 -12.37
N ALA A 92 33.21 8.98 -13.43
CA ALA A 92 31.96 9.19 -14.15
C ALA A 92 30.79 8.69 -13.29
N LYS A 93 30.07 9.61 -12.63
CA LYS A 93 28.83 9.30 -11.93
C LYS A 93 27.73 8.90 -12.92
N ALA A 94 26.77 8.11 -12.46
CA ALA A 94 25.62 7.62 -13.22
C ALA A 94 25.97 6.69 -14.40
N MET A 95 27.16 6.08 -14.43
CA MET A 95 27.44 4.96 -15.35
C MET A 95 26.49 3.81 -15.08
N LEU A 96 25.83 3.29 -16.12
CA LEU A 96 24.88 2.18 -16.04
C LEU A 96 25.52 0.88 -16.55
N VAL A 97 25.39 -0.19 -15.77
CA VAL A 97 25.84 -1.54 -16.15
C VAL A 97 24.78 -2.58 -15.81
N TYR A 98 24.82 -3.73 -16.48
CA TYR A 98 24.03 -4.92 -16.11
C TYR A 98 24.96 -5.95 -15.46
N ASN A 99 24.70 -6.29 -14.20
CA ASN A 99 25.51 -7.27 -13.49
C ASN A 99 25.05 -8.69 -13.81
N THR A 100 25.97 -9.59 -14.15
CA THR A 100 25.66 -10.96 -14.59
C THR A 100 25.89 -12.03 -13.53
N LYS A 101 26.42 -11.67 -12.36
CA LYS A 101 26.81 -12.67 -11.34
C LYS A 101 26.60 -12.19 -9.92
N ASP A 102 26.12 -13.09 -9.07
CA ASP A 102 26.02 -12.84 -7.64
C ASP A 102 27.41 -12.78 -7.02
N THR A 103 27.52 -11.95 -5.99
CA THR A 103 28.70 -11.88 -5.14
C THR A 103 28.32 -12.07 -3.69
N TYR A 104 29.20 -12.76 -2.99
CA TYR A 104 29.08 -12.99 -1.56
C TYR A 104 30.25 -12.30 -0.86
N ASP A 105 30.16 -10.98 -0.66
CA ASP A 105 31.16 -10.16 0.03
C ASP A 105 30.54 -9.50 1.26
N PHE A 106 30.98 -9.94 2.44
CA PHE A 106 30.47 -9.46 3.73
C PHE A 106 30.98 -8.05 4.09
N VAL A 107 32.18 -7.68 3.62
CA VAL A 107 32.85 -6.44 4.00
C VAL A 107 32.40 -5.29 3.10
N TRP A 108 32.29 -5.57 1.80
CA TRP A 108 32.04 -4.56 0.77
C TRP A 108 30.66 -4.68 0.12
N LYS A 109 29.79 -5.49 0.73
CA LYS A 109 28.39 -5.75 0.36
C LYS A 109 28.22 -6.49 -0.98
N HIS A 110 27.06 -7.13 -1.06
CA HIS A 110 26.64 -7.94 -2.18
C HIS A 110 26.16 -7.11 -3.37
N VAL A 111 26.49 -7.60 -4.56
CA VAL A 111 25.79 -7.31 -5.81
C VAL A 111 25.14 -8.60 -6.31
N TYR A 112 23.90 -8.47 -6.77
CA TYR A 112 23.08 -9.55 -7.29
C TYR A 112 23.16 -9.63 -8.81
N ALA A 113 23.16 -10.84 -9.35
CA ALA A 113 23.02 -11.12 -10.77
C ALA A 113 21.70 -10.57 -11.31
N ASP A 114 21.64 -10.41 -12.63
CA ASP A 114 20.43 -10.05 -13.38
C ASP A 114 19.77 -8.73 -12.98
N ASN A 115 20.60 -7.77 -12.58
CA ASN A 115 20.16 -6.45 -12.13
C ASN A 115 20.98 -5.34 -12.79
N TYR A 116 20.32 -4.20 -13.04
CA TYR A 116 20.99 -2.98 -13.44
C TYR A 116 21.61 -2.28 -12.22
N TYR A 117 22.81 -1.78 -12.37
CA TYR A 117 23.51 -0.97 -11.37
C TYR A 117 23.97 0.34 -11.96
N TYR A 118 23.95 1.39 -11.16
CA TYR A 118 24.54 2.67 -11.51
C TYR A 118 25.59 3.12 -10.51
N TRP A 119 26.64 3.79 -10.98
CA TRP A 119 27.73 4.26 -10.13
C TRP A 119 27.37 5.60 -9.45
N LEU A 120 27.38 5.64 -8.12
CA LEU A 120 27.10 6.85 -7.33
C LEU A 120 28.33 7.78 -7.17
N GLY A 121 29.54 7.28 -7.43
CA GLY A 121 30.81 7.94 -7.12
C GLY A 121 31.66 7.12 -6.15
N ASP A 122 31.03 6.43 -5.21
CA ASP A 122 31.69 5.63 -4.18
C ASP A 122 31.27 4.15 -4.20
N ARG A 123 30.10 3.84 -4.77
CA ARG A 123 29.54 2.50 -4.87
C ARG A 123 28.61 2.30 -6.08
N TRP A 124 28.43 1.04 -6.46
CA TRP A 124 27.39 0.57 -7.34
C TRP A 124 26.07 0.43 -6.58
N GLU A 125 25.04 1.14 -7.03
CA GLU A 125 23.70 1.10 -6.46
C GLU A 125 22.77 0.36 -7.41
N ARG A 126 21.96 -0.54 -6.88
CA ARG A 126 21.01 -1.32 -7.68
C ARG A 126 19.89 -0.40 -8.13
N MET A 127 19.57 -0.42 -9.43
CA MET A 127 18.36 0.22 -9.93
C MET A 127 17.16 -0.65 -9.53
N VAL A 128 16.34 -0.15 -8.61
CA VAL A 128 15.20 -0.92 -8.12
C VAL A 128 14.08 -0.91 -9.17
N TYR A 129 13.63 -2.10 -9.58
CA TYR A 129 12.48 -2.23 -10.47
C TYR A 129 11.19 -1.77 -9.78
N THR A 130 10.50 -0.80 -10.39
CA THR A 130 9.27 -0.18 -9.87
C THR A 130 8.16 -1.16 -9.44
N PRO A 131 7.93 -2.32 -10.10
CA PRO A 131 6.90 -3.27 -9.68
C PRO A 131 7.14 -3.85 -8.28
N LEU A 132 8.41 -4.13 -7.92
CA LEU A 132 8.76 -4.67 -6.60
C LEU A 132 8.54 -3.64 -5.48
N VAL A 133 8.78 -2.35 -5.78
CA VAL A 133 8.47 -1.26 -4.83
C VAL A 133 6.97 -1.10 -4.67
N TYR A 134 6.17 -1.17 -5.76
CA TYR A 134 4.72 -1.04 -5.65
C TYR A 134 4.09 -2.15 -4.81
N GLU A 135 4.52 -3.40 -4.98
CA GLU A 135 4.02 -4.50 -4.14
C GLU A 135 4.49 -4.44 -2.69
N ALA A 136 5.69 -3.88 -2.43
CA ALA A 136 6.23 -3.72 -1.08
C ALA A 136 5.65 -2.51 -0.33
N VAL A 137 5.28 -1.43 -1.04
CA VAL A 137 4.82 -0.16 -0.44
C VAL A 137 3.31 -0.15 -0.21
N ILE A 138 2.52 -0.93 -0.97
CA ILE A 138 1.06 -0.94 -0.76
C ILE A 138 0.73 -1.74 0.52
N PRO A 139 0.09 -1.11 1.53
CA PRO A 139 -0.26 -1.80 2.76
C PRO A 139 -1.23 -2.94 2.48
N ARG A 140 -0.91 -4.13 3.03
CA ARG A 140 -1.78 -5.30 2.99
C ARG A 140 -2.84 -5.17 4.07
N GLU A 141 -4.08 -4.96 3.64
CA GLU A 141 -5.18 -4.61 4.51
C GLU A 141 -6.40 -5.45 4.20
N PHE A 142 -7.11 -5.82 5.26
CA PHE A 142 -8.38 -6.51 5.25
C PHE A 142 -9.42 -5.63 5.91
N TYR A 143 -10.56 -5.44 5.25
CA TYR A 143 -11.69 -4.70 5.78
C TYR A 143 -13.01 -5.33 5.34
N VAL A 144 -13.90 -5.57 6.30
CA VAL A 144 -15.22 -6.15 6.06
C VAL A 144 -16.27 -5.39 6.86
N GLU A 145 -17.42 -5.19 6.22
CA GLU A 145 -18.57 -4.48 6.77
C GLU A 145 -19.75 -5.43 6.89
N GLY A 146 -20.47 -5.37 8.01
CA GLY A 146 -21.79 -5.98 8.14
C GLY A 146 -22.85 -4.89 8.05
N LYS A 147 -23.75 -4.98 7.08
CA LYS A 147 -24.82 -3.99 6.83
C LYS A 147 -26.19 -4.50 7.26
N THR A 148 -26.29 -5.81 7.53
CA THR A 148 -27.52 -6.46 7.96
C THR A 148 -27.79 -6.29 9.46
N LYS A 149 -29.06 -6.07 9.81
CA LYS A 149 -29.53 -6.11 11.20
C LYS A 149 -29.39 -7.53 11.76
N GLN A 150 -28.80 -7.66 12.94
CA GLN A 150 -28.72 -8.91 13.70
C GLN A 150 -29.40 -8.71 15.05
N GLU A 151 -30.51 -9.41 15.27
CA GLU A 151 -31.25 -9.40 16.52
C GLU A 151 -30.73 -10.47 17.48
N PHE A 152 -30.82 -10.19 18.78
CA PHE A 152 -30.49 -11.09 19.87
C PHE A 152 -31.68 -11.19 20.80
N THR A 153 -31.78 -12.28 21.54
CA THR A 153 -32.80 -12.37 22.59
C THR A 153 -32.39 -11.54 23.79
N THR A 154 -33.36 -11.08 24.57
CA THR A 154 -33.09 -10.41 25.84
C THR A 154 -32.18 -11.27 26.72
N GLN A 155 -32.43 -12.57 26.83
CA GLN A 155 -31.68 -13.45 27.72
C GLN A 155 -30.21 -13.61 27.31
N GLN A 156 -29.88 -13.41 26.03
CA GLN A 156 -28.51 -13.51 25.53
C GLN A 156 -27.65 -12.32 25.99
N LEU A 157 -28.22 -11.12 26.05
CA LEU A 157 -27.50 -9.88 26.38
C LEU A 157 -27.83 -9.31 27.76
N ASN A 158 -28.97 -9.66 28.32
CA ASN A 158 -29.44 -9.37 29.68
C ASN A 158 -29.92 -10.67 30.33
N PRO A 159 -29.02 -11.63 30.58
CA PRO A 159 -29.40 -12.86 31.27
C PRO A 159 -29.95 -12.54 32.67
N PRO A 160 -30.95 -13.31 33.15
CA PRO A 160 -31.46 -13.14 34.51
C PRO A 160 -30.34 -13.34 35.54
N HIS A 161 -30.49 -12.70 36.69
CA HIS A 161 -29.53 -12.78 37.80
C HIS A 161 -29.21 -14.25 38.14
N SER A 162 -27.92 -14.59 38.19
CA SER A 162 -27.45 -15.91 38.59
C SER A 162 -26.30 -15.79 39.58
N HIS A 163 -26.17 -16.71 40.55
CA HIS A 163 -25.03 -16.77 41.47
C HIS A 163 -23.73 -17.32 40.81
N GLY A 164 -23.67 -17.42 39.47
CA GLY A 164 -22.59 -18.06 38.70
C GLY A 164 -21.57 -17.08 38.08
N LYS A 165 -20.82 -17.54 37.06
CA LYS A 165 -19.76 -16.77 36.35
C LYS A 165 -20.22 -15.35 35.99
N VAL A 166 -19.30 -14.38 36.03
CA VAL A 166 -19.60 -12.94 35.87
C VAL A 166 -20.04 -12.54 34.45
N ASN A 167 -19.55 -13.22 33.40
CA ASN A 167 -19.80 -12.84 31.99
C ASN A 167 -20.90 -13.68 31.31
N GLY A 168 -21.66 -13.02 30.44
CA GLY A 168 -22.67 -13.58 29.51
C GLY A 168 -22.11 -14.59 28.53
N ILE A 169 -22.94 -15.09 27.60
CA ILE A 169 -22.44 -15.91 26.50
C ILE A 169 -21.78 -15.03 25.43
N ASP A 170 -20.75 -15.54 24.78
CA ASP A 170 -20.15 -14.89 23.61
C ASP A 170 -21.10 -15.03 22.42
N LEU A 171 -21.49 -13.91 21.82
CA LEU A 171 -22.37 -13.83 20.66
C LEU A 171 -21.60 -13.35 19.43
N PRO A 172 -21.25 -14.25 18.48
CA PRO A 172 -20.56 -13.86 17.25
C PRO A 172 -21.39 -12.89 16.40
N LEU A 173 -20.71 -11.88 15.87
CA LEU A 173 -21.29 -10.96 14.90
C LEU A 173 -21.17 -11.53 13.49
N LYS A 174 -22.23 -11.41 12.70
CA LYS A 174 -22.33 -12.02 11.37
C LYS A 174 -21.95 -11.06 10.25
N PHE A 175 -20.96 -11.36 9.44
CA PHE A 175 -20.61 -10.63 8.22
C PHE A 175 -21.12 -11.42 7.02
N THR A 176 -22.32 -11.09 6.55
CA THR A 176 -22.97 -11.74 5.40
C THR A 176 -22.35 -11.30 4.08
N GLU A 177 -21.85 -10.07 4.06
CA GLU A 177 -21.24 -9.39 2.94
C GLU A 177 -19.82 -9.89 2.70
N GLU A 178 -19.33 -9.71 1.47
CA GLU A 178 -17.93 -9.98 1.16
C GLU A 178 -17.02 -8.86 1.66
N PRO A 179 -15.74 -9.16 1.97
CA PRO A 179 -14.77 -8.15 2.38
C PRO A 179 -14.67 -7.04 1.32
N VAL A 180 -14.77 -5.79 1.77
CA VAL A 180 -14.59 -4.60 0.92
C VAL A 180 -13.14 -4.50 0.46
N LEU A 181 -12.21 -4.95 1.31
CA LEU A 181 -10.78 -4.97 1.01
C LEU A 181 -10.14 -6.26 1.53
N ASN A 182 -9.26 -6.87 0.73
CA ASN A 182 -8.43 -8.00 1.15
C ASN A 182 -7.15 -8.06 0.32
N ARG A 183 -6.28 -7.05 0.47
CA ARG A 183 -5.04 -6.95 -0.32
C ARG A 183 -4.04 -8.02 0.10
N GLY A 184 -3.48 -8.71 -0.89
CA GLY A 184 -2.55 -9.81 -0.64
C GLY A 184 -3.21 -11.05 -0.04
N ASN A 185 -4.56 -11.15 -0.09
CA ASN A 185 -5.34 -12.27 0.44
C ASN A 185 -4.93 -12.65 1.88
N ILE A 186 -4.70 -11.66 2.74
CA ILE A 186 -4.22 -11.87 4.10
C ILE A 186 -5.22 -12.58 5.01
N PHE A 187 -6.51 -12.56 4.64
CA PHE A 187 -7.57 -13.33 5.29
C PHE A 187 -8.40 -14.13 4.28
N THR A 188 -9.05 -15.19 4.75
CA THR A 188 -10.12 -15.90 4.04
C THR A 188 -11.36 -15.92 4.92
N LYS A 189 -12.48 -15.39 4.43
CA LYS A 189 -13.78 -15.57 5.08
C LYS A 189 -14.16 -17.06 5.00
N LEU A 190 -14.34 -17.69 6.16
CA LEU A 190 -14.69 -19.12 6.22
C LEU A 190 -16.20 -19.32 6.21
N ASP A 191 -16.88 -18.51 7.02
CA ASP A 191 -18.32 -18.44 7.12
C ASP A 191 -18.72 -17.00 7.47
N ASN A 192 -19.97 -16.79 7.88
CA ASN A 192 -20.45 -15.46 8.25
C ASN A 192 -19.92 -14.98 9.62
N GLU A 193 -19.29 -15.81 10.44
CA GLU A 193 -18.90 -15.46 11.81
C GLU A 193 -17.38 -15.41 12.01
N ASN A 194 -16.59 -15.99 11.12
CA ASN A 194 -15.14 -16.02 11.27
C ASN A 194 -14.32 -15.98 9.97
N PHE A 195 -13.07 -15.55 10.16
CA PHE A 195 -12.08 -15.35 9.12
C PHE A 195 -10.79 -16.10 9.48
N ARG A 196 -10.21 -16.83 8.53
CA ARG A 196 -8.90 -17.46 8.67
C ARG A 196 -7.80 -16.51 8.26
N VAL A 197 -6.76 -16.40 9.08
CA VAL A 197 -5.52 -15.69 8.79
C VAL A 197 -4.69 -16.52 7.81
N ASN A 198 -4.25 -15.94 6.70
CA ASN A 198 -3.43 -16.65 5.71
C ASN A 198 -1.93 -16.33 5.85
N VAL A 199 -1.59 -15.16 6.38
CA VAL A 199 -0.20 -14.69 6.52
C VAL A 199 0.14 -14.55 8.00
N THR A 200 1.28 -15.07 8.43
CA THR A 200 1.76 -14.85 9.81
C THR A 200 2.36 -13.45 9.91
N GLY A 201 2.05 -12.71 10.97
CA GLY A 201 2.69 -11.43 11.24
C GLY A 201 2.05 -10.63 12.37
N THR A 202 2.53 -9.40 12.53
CA THR A 202 1.93 -8.40 13.43
C THR A 202 0.88 -7.59 12.68
N TYR A 203 -0.33 -7.59 13.20
CA TYR A 203 -1.48 -6.89 12.63
C TYR A 203 -1.92 -5.75 13.53
N ASP A 204 -2.19 -4.59 12.95
CA ASP A 204 -3.00 -3.56 13.59
C ASP A 204 -4.48 -3.85 13.33
N VAL A 205 -5.23 -4.18 14.38
CA VAL A 205 -6.64 -4.53 14.31
C VAL A 205 -7.52 -3.48 14.95
N SER A 206 -8.65 -3.21 14.33
CA SER A 206 -9.69 -2.32 14.87
C SER A 206 -11.07 -2.83 14.48
N ALA A 207 -12.07 -2.52 15.29
CA ALA A 207 -13.43 -2.95 15.01
C ALA A 207 -14.43 -1.96 15.57
N PHE A 208 -15.64 -1.95 15.03
CA PHE A 208 -16.76 -1.25 15.63
C PHE A 208 -18.05 -2.04 15.47
N VAL A 209 -19.00 -1.76 16.35
CA VAL A 209 -20.37 -2.23 16.23
C VAL A 209 -21.32 -1.12 16.63
N HIS A 210 -22.34 -0.92 15.82
CA HIS A 210 -23.50 -0.14 16.15
C HIS A 210 -24.55 -1.05 16.76
N TYR A 211 -24.95 -0.73 17.98
CA TYR A 211 -25.75 -1.57 18.82
C TYR A 211 -26.85 -0.77 19.49
N ASN A 212 -28.05 -1.36 19.54
CA ASN A 212 -29.16 -0.85 20.30
C ASN A 212 -29.46 -1.78 21.50
N PRO A 213 -29.30 -1.28 22.75
CA PRO A 213 -29.56 -2.05 23.96
C PRO A 213 -31.01 -2.34 24.28
N PHE A 214 -31.99 -1.92 23.48
CA PHE A 214 -33.44 -1.96 23.73
C PHE A 214 -33.94 -3.31 24.31
N ALA A 215 -33.68 -3.55 25.59
CA ALA A 215 -33.73 -4.89 26.18
C ALA A 215 -34.14 -4.85 27.65
N THR A 216 -34.62 -3.70 28.13
CA THR A 216 -35.43 -3.58 29.35
C THR A 216 -36.50 -2.53 29.08
N LYS A 217 -37.75 -2.84 29.43
CA LYS A 217 -38.85 -1.88 29.49
C LYS A 217 -39.38 -1.94 30.91
N ILE A 218 -39.39 -0.82 31.60
CA ILE A 218 -39.90 -0.69 32.97
C ILE A 218 -41.00 0.33 32.91
N VAL A 219 -42.14 -0.04 33.47
CA VAL A 219 -43.26 0.86 33.63
C VAL A 219 -43.27 1.23 35.10
N GLU A 220 -43.02 2.50 35.42
CA GLU A 220 -43.11 3.01 36.78
C GLU A 220 -44.19 4.08 36.85
N LYS A 221 -44.89 4.13 37.98
CA LYS A 221 -45.84 5.20 38.31
C LYS A 221 -45.23 6.05 39.43
N PRO A 222 -44.25 6.93 39.12
CA PRO A 222 -43.48 7.64 40.14
C PRO A 222 -44.36 8.53 41.03
N VAL A 223 -45.49 9.02 40.50
CA VAL A 223 -46.51 9.75 41.25
C VAL A 223 -47.87 9.04 41.09
N PRO A 224 -48.57 8.67 42.19
CA PRO A 224 -49.83 7.91 42.12
C PRO A 224 -50.95 8.54 41.28
N SER A 225 -50.94 9.86 41.13
CA SER A 225 -51.93 10.65 40.37
C SER A 225 -51.54 10.94 38.92
N GLU A 226 -50.32 10.59 38.50
CA GLU A 226 -49.83 10.84 37.14
C GLU A 226 -49.92 9.59 36.26
N PRO A 227 -49.87 9.76 34.92
CA PRO A 227 -49.75 8.63 34.00
C PRO A 227 -48.49 7.81 34.27
N GLU A 228 -48.54 6.52 33.94
CA GLU A 228 -47.37 5.66 33.98
C GLU A 228 -46.30 6.14 33.00
N VAL A 229 -45.04 6.10 33.44
CA VAL A 229 -43.89 6.43 32.61
C VAL A 229 -43.15 5.15 32.25
N THR A 230 -42.85 4.98 30.97
CA THR A 230 -42.07 3.86 30.47
C THR A 230 -40.60 4.25 30.35
N TYR A 231 -39.73 3.55 31.08
CA TYR A 231 -38.28 3.68 31.03
C TYR A 231 -37.64 2.47 30.34
N HIS A 232 -36.47 2.67 29.74
CA HIS A 232 -35.68 1.58 29.18
C HIS A 232 -34.32 1.46 29.88
N LYS A 233 -34.15 0.44 30.73
CA LYS A 233 -32.83 0.13 31.32
C LYS A 233 -31.92 -0.54 30.29
N ARG A 234 -30.64 -0.14 30.31
CA ARG A 234 -29.63 -0.54 29.32
C ARG A 234 -28.48 -1.23 30.01
N ALA A 235 -28.04 -2.34 29.43
CA ALA A 235 -26.89 -3.06 29.91
C ALA A 235 -25.60 -2.51 29.31
N PHE A 236 -24.48 -2.92 29.89
CA PHE A 236 -23.16 -2.72 29.30
C PHE A 236 -22.94 -3.76 28.19
N LEU A 237 -21.99 -3.52 27.29
CA LEU A 237 -21.56 -4.52 26.30
C LEU A 237 -20.05 -4.61 26.25
N ASN A 238 -19.55 -5.83 26.25
CA ASN A 238 -18.20 -6.11 25.81
C ASN A 238 -18.22 -6.31 24.29
N LEU A 239 -17.44 -5.52 23.56
CA LEU A 239 -17.03 -5.83 22.19
C LEU A 239 -15.67 -6.52 22.26
N LYS A 240 -15.53 -7.65 21.57
CA LYS A 240 -14.33 -8.47 21.61
C LYS A 240 -13.88 -8.90 20.23
N ILE A 241 -12.57 -8.87 20.02
CA ILE A 241 -11.94 -9.66 18.96
C ILE A 241 -11.44 -10.94 19.61
N GLN A 242 -11.86 -12.08 19.09
CA GLN A 242 -11.44 -13.39 19.57
C GLN A 242 -10.60 -14.12 18.53
N ARG A 243 -9.69 -14.97 19.01
CA ARG A 243 -8.86 -15.86 18.21
C ARG A 243 -9.07 -17.30 18.62
N GLN A 244 -9.16 -18.19 17.63
CA GLN A 244 -8.95 -19.61 17.80
C GLN A 244 -7.63 -19.95 17.10
N ALA A 245 -6.63 -20.35 17.86
CA ALA A 245 -5.35 -20.79 17.28
C ALA A 245 -5.57 -22.04 16.42
N SER A 246 -4.79 -22.21 15.35
CA SER A 246 -4.99 -23.31 14.38
C SER A 246 -5.06 -24.72 14.99
N ARG A 247 -4.37 -24.94 16.12
CA ARG A 247 -4.35 -26.22 16.86
C ARG A 247 -5.24 -26.25 18.10
N ALA A 248 -5.89 -25.14 18.44
CA ALA A 248 -6.74 -25.02 19.62
C ALA A 248 -8.21 -25.13 19.24
N ALA A 249 -8.99 -25.86 20.06
CA ALA A 249 -10.45 -25.93 19.89
C ALA A 249 -11.19 -24.74 20.53
N VAL A 250 -10.50 -23.94 21.36
CA VAL A 250 -11.12 -22.90 22.20
C VAL A 250 -10.89 -21.51 21.60
N TRP A 251 -11.89 -20.65 21.73
CA TRP A 251 -11.78 -19.23 21.41
C TRP A 251 -11.23 -18.46 22.61
N GLU A 252 -10.24 -17.62 22.35
CA GLU A 252 -9.57 -16.77 23.34
C GLU A 252 -9.83 -15.30 23.01
N ASP A 253 -9.97 -14.48 24.04
CA ASP A 253 -10.12 -13.02 23.90
C ASP A 253 -8.74 -12.41 23.54
N LEU A 254 -8.63 -11.75 22.38
CA LEU A 254 -7.44 -10.97 21.99
C LEU A 254 -7.53 -9.53 22.48
N VAL A 255 -8.66 -8.89 22.21
CA VAL A 255 -8.93 -7.50 22.57
C VAL A 255 -10.35 -7.41 23.08
N VAL A 256 -10.54 -6.75 24.22
CA VAL A 256 -11.85 -6.55 24.84
C VAL A 256 -12.02 -5.08 25.18
N VAL A 257 -13.11 -4.48 24.71
CA VAL A 257 -13.53 -3.13 25.12
C VAL A 257 -14.92 -3.23 25.74
N ARG A 258 -15.11 -2.54 26.85
CA ARG A 258 -16.42 -2.41 27.49
C ARG A 258 -17.02 -1.05 27.16
N ALA A 259 -18.18 -1.06 26.51
CA ALA A 259 -19.02 0.10 26.34
C ALA A 259 -20.06 0.13 27.48
N ALA A 260 -20.07 1.24 28.23
CA ALA A 260 -21.10 1.51 29.22
C ALA A 260 -22.25 2.26 28.57
N TRP A 261 -23.48 1.85 28.85
CA TRP A 261 -24.66 2.61 28.45
C TRP A 261 -25.47 2.99 29.66
N GLY A 262 -25.70 4.30 29.80
CA GLY A 262 -26.36 4.88 30.96
C GLY A 262 -27.81 4.46 31.11
N PHE A 263 -28.25 4.50 32.36
CA PHE A 263 -29.65 4.57 32.77
C PHE A 263 -30.35 5.72 32.02
N ASP A 264 -31.55 5.49 31.51
CA ASP A 264 -32.38 6.48 30.79
C ASP A 264 -31.76 7.16 29.56
N ALA A 265 -30.71 6.60 28.95
CA ALA A 265 -30.26 7.09 27.65
C ALA A 265 -31.39 6.91 26.60
N GLY A 266 -31.47 7.78 25.59
CA GLY A 266 -32.49 7.70 24.53
C GLY A 266 -32.30 6.49 23.61
N GLY A 267 -33.41 5.89 23.13
CA GLY A 267 -33.58 4.60 22.37
C GLY A 267 -32.70 4.33 21.15
N PHE A 268 -31.68 5.14 20.94
CA PHE A 268 -30.88 5.24 19.74
C PHE A 268 -29.78 4.19 19.67
N LEU A 269 -29.34 3.97 18.43
CA LEU A 269 -28.16 3.19 18.07
C LEU A 269 -26.92 3.84 18.71
N LYS A 270 -26.03 3.02 19.28
CA LYS A 270 -24.77 3.47 19.89
C LYS A 270 -23.60 2.70 19.34
N THR A 271 -22.44 3.35 19.26
CA THR A 271 -21.22 2.72 18.74
C THR A 271 -20.31 2.26 19.87
N ALA A 272 -19.92 0.99 19.83
CA ALA A 272 -18.77 0.48 20.58
C ALA A 272 -17.62 0.28 19.60
N THR A 273 -16.42 0.73 19.97
CA THR A 273 -15.25 0.72 19.10
C THR A 273 -14.06 0.09 19.82
N ILE A 274 -13.36 -0.78 19.13
CA ILE A 274 -11.99 -1.20 19.43
C ILE A 274 -11.08 -0.33 18.56
N ASN A 275 -10.32 0.55 19.22
CA ASN A 275 -9.30 1.33 18.55
C ASN A 275 -8.19 0.43 18.00
N ALA A 276 -7.39 0.95 17.09
CA ALA A 276 -6.20 0.30 16.53
C ALA A 276 -5.31 -0.29 17.64
N VAL A 277 -5.15 -1.62 17.63
CA VAL A 277 -4.34 -2.38 18.59
C VAL A 277 -3.48 -3.38 17.82
N ALA A 278 -2.17 -3.41 18.11
CA ALA A 278 -1.26 -4.36 17.52
C ALA A 278 -1.39 -5.75 18.17
N VAL A 279 -1.62 -6.78 17.36
CA VAL A 279 -1.73 -8.18 17.77
C VAL A 279 -0.90 -9.07 16.84
N ARG A 280 -0.29 -10.14 17.40
CA ARG A 280 0.42 -11.12 16.59
C ARG A 280 -0.50 -12.28 16.21
N LEU A 281 -0.64 -12.54 14.92
CA LEU A 281 -1.46 -13.61 14.37
C LEU A 281 -0.61 -14.58 13.57
N SER A 282 -0.94 -15.87 13.65
CA SER A 282 -0.28 -16.92 12.87
C SER A 282 -1.18 -17.38 11.73
N SER A 283 -0.57 -17.74 10.60
CA SER A 283 -1.28 -18.40 9.51
C SER A 283 -2.04 -19.64 10.02
N GLY A 284 -3.31 -19.75 9.63
CA GLY A 284 -4.24 -20.78 10.08
C GLY A 284 -5.07 -20.40 11.32
N ASP A 285 -4.73 -19.32 12.04
CA ASP A 285 -5.58 -18.80 13.12
C ASP A 285 -6.94 -18.36 12.57
N LYS A 286 -8.00 -18.54 13.36
CA LYS A 286 -9.31 -17.98 13.03
C LYS A 286 -9.61 -16.80 13.93
N ILE A 287 -10.20 -15.76 13.36
CA ILE A 287 -10.60 -14.53 14.05
C ILE A 287 -12.09 -14.33 13.91
N ARG A 288 -12.73 -13.85 14.98
CA ARG A 288 -14.13 -13.42 14.97
C ARG A 288 -14.35 -12.18 15.83
N LEU A 289 -15.40 -11.44 15.51
CA LEU A 289 -15.88 -10.33 16.32
C LEU A 289 -17.08 -10.79 17.15
N VAL A 290 -17.10 -10.47 18.42
CA VAL A 290 -18.07 -10.98 19.39
C VAL A 290 -18.59 -9.85 20.26
N ILE A 291 -19.87 -9.92 20.57
CA ILE A 291 -20.47 -9.11 21.63
C ILE A 291 -20.86 -9.99 22.82
N GLN A 292 -20.78 -9.45 24.03
CA GLN A 292 -21.10 -10.21 25.24
C GLN A 292 -21.64 -9.27 26.33
N SER A 293 -22.61 -9.76 27.09
CA SER A 293 -23.03 -9.12 28.34
C SER A 293 -21.94 -9.24 29.42
N PRO A 294 -21.46 -8.14 30.01
CA PRO A 294 -20.41 -8.19 31.04
C PRO A 294 -20.89 -8.57 32.44
N TYR A 295 -22.21 -8.66 32.68
CA TYR A 295 -22.75 -8.93 34.01
C TYR A 295 -23.87 -9.98 33.95
N LYS A 296 -23.64 -11.14 34.54
CA LYS A 296 -24.68 -12.13 34.91
C LYS A 296 -25.30 -11.86 36.29
N ASN A 297 -24.74 -10.90 37.04
CA ASN A 297 -25.10 -10.67 38.44
C ASN A 297 -25.80 -9.32 38.67
N SER A 298 -26.06 -8.51 37.63
CA SER A 298 -26.78 -7.25 37.85
C SER A 298 -28.26 -7.52 38.05
N SER A 299 -28.83 -7.00 39.15
CA SER A 299 -30.27 -6.95 39.46
C SER A 299 -31.10 -6.12 38.48
N GLN A 300 -30.54 -5.79 37.31
CA GLN A 300 -31.23 -5.06 36.27
C GLN A 300 -32.14 -6.05 35.55
N GLY A 301 -33.45 -5.88 35.74
CA GLY A 301 -34.47 -6.78 35.20
C GLY A 301 -34.30 -7.06 33.71
N TYR A 302 -34.78 -8.23 33.29
CA TYR A 302 -34.84 -8.58 31.88
C TYR A 302 -35.97 -7.76 31.21
N GLY A 303 -35.74 -7.30 29.98
CA GLY A 303 -36.79 -6.69 29.16
C GLY A 303 -37.54 -7.64 28.26
N ILE A 304 -38.60 -7.09 27.69
CA ILE A 304 -39.42 -7.75 26.69
C ILE A 304 -38.96 -7.45 25.25
N GLU A 305 -38.09 -6.46 25.08
CA GLU A 305 -37.62 -5.97 23.79
C GLU A 305 -36.35 -6.69 23.32
N LYS A 306 -36.18 -6.85 22.01
CA LYS A 306 -35.01 -7.53 21.42
C LYS A 306 -33.87 -6.56 21.15
N PRO A 307 -32.72 -6.70 21.83
CA PRO A 307 -31.52 -5.95 21.46
C PRO A 307 -31.02 -6.35 20.07
N TYR A 308 -30.37 -5.43 19.36
CA TYR A 308 -29.87 -5.70 18.01
C TYR A 308 -28.59 -4.91 17.69
N THR A 309 -27.82 -5.43 16.74
CA THR A 309 -26.86 -4.62 15.97
C THR A 309 -27.48 -4.30 14.63
N GLY A 310 -27.32 -3.08 14.14
CA GLY A 310 -28.04 -2.65 12.94
C GLY A 310 -27.60 -1.30 12.44
N THR A 311 -28.27 -0.86 11.39
CA THR A 311 -28.05 0.41 10.73
C THR A 311 -29.13 1.41 11.12
N ASP A 312 -28.86 2.68 10.90
CA ASP A 312 -29.88 3.74 10.85
C ASP A 312 -29.59 4.68 9.65
N ALA A 313 -30.36 5.74 9.49
CA ALA A 313 -30.21 6.67 8.36
C ALA A 313 -28.83 7.34 8.31
N ASP A 314 -28.20 7.54 9.47
CA ASP A 314 -26.89 8.19 9.61
C ASP A 314 -25.73 7.18 9.68
N HIS A 315 -26.03 5.90 9.94
CA HIS A 315 -25.07 4.81 10.14
C HIS A 315 -25.42 3.60 9.26
N PRO A 316 -25.02 3.57 7.98
CA PRO A 316 -25.40 2.53 7.02
C PRO A 316 -24.64 1.19 7.20
N VAL A 317 -23.69 1.11 8.13
CA VAL A 317 -22.88 -0.09 8.39
C VAL A 317 -23.04 -0.49 9.84
N ALA A 318 -23.70 -1.61 10.13
CA ALA A 318 -23.97 -2.06 11.49
C ALA A 318 -22.70 -2.43 12.28
N ARG A 319 -21.63 -2.85 11.58
CA ARG A 319 -20.40 -3.35 12.18
C ARG A 319 -19.26 -3.38 11.17
N GLY A 320 -18.04 -3.22 11.64
CA GLY A 320 -16.85 -3.31 10.80
C GLY A 320 -15.69 -3.98 11.53
N PHE A 321 -14.88 -4.71 10.78
CA PHE A 321 -13.61 -5.26 11.24
C PHE A 321 -12.52 -4.96 10.22
N ARG A 322 -11.41 -4.44 10.73
CA ARG A 322 -10.22 -4.06 9.96
C ARG A 322 -8.99 -4.73 10.55
N ALA A 323 -8.13 -5.23 9.66
CA ALA A 323 -6.80 -5.72 10.01
C ALA A 323 -5.78 -5.26 8.97
N LEU A 324 -4.76 -4.53 9.42
CA LEU A 324 -3.63 -4.07 8.61
C LEU A 324 -2.39 -4.86 9.01
N LEU A 325 -1.74 -5.54 8.06
CA LEU A 325 -0.46 -6.19 8.32
C LEU A 325 0.64 -5.13 8.41
N LEU A 326 1.34 -5.06 9.55
CA LEU A 326 2.42 -4.11 9.82
C LEU A 326 3.79 -4.64 9.38
N ASP A 327 3.94 -5.95 9.23
CA ASP A 327 5.19 -6.55 8.79
C ASP A 327 5.36 -6.33 7.28
N PHE A 328 6.23 -5.38 6.93
CA PHE A 328 6.73 -5.22 5.57
C PHE A 328 7.80 -6.29 5.34
N ASN A 329 7.51 -7.29 4.50
CA ASN A 329 8.59 -8.07 3.90
C ASN A 329 9.32 -7.12 2.93
N LEU A 330 10.36 -6.44 3.41
CA LEU A 330 11.33 -5.70 2.59
C LEU A 330 12.36 -6.64 1.97
#